data_AF-A0A2D7Z3Z6-F1
#
_entry.id   AF-A0A2D7Z3Z6-F1
#
_cell.length_a   1.000
_cell.length_b   1.000
_cell.length_c   1.000
_cell.angle_alpha   90.00
_cell.angle_beta   90.00
_cell.angle_gamma   90.00
#
_symmetry.space_group_name_H-M   'P 1'
#
loop_
_entity.id
_entity.type
_entity.pdbx_description
1 polymer ?
#
loop_
_entity_poly.entity_id
_entity_poly.type
_entity_poly.pdbx_seq_one_letter_code
_entity_poly.pdbx_strand_id
1 'polypeptide(L)'
;ILAAIGLIESLLTLNVVADMTETKGDASRECLAQGVANTVTGFFGGMGGCAMIGQSVINVKSGGRTRMSGIAAALFLLTFILFASDLIEQIPLAALVGVMFMVVIGTFAWKSLTIMRRIPTKDALLIVLVTAVTVMTDLAIAVLIGVVLSALFYAWNAATRMGAAVEIDAEGDKIYTLQGPLFFGSAASFLAQFKPHADPDRVVIDFVNSRVVDHSGLQAIDNLAQRYSALGKRVQLRNLSQDCKALLARAGLLGEARDATAEYKLNIGAVGTGH
;
A
#
# COMPACT_ATOMS: atom_id res chain seq x y z
N ILE A 1 4.54 11.99 -10.42
CA ILE A 1 3.10 11.65 -10.49
C ILE A 1 2.76 11.01 -11.84
N LEU A 2 2.97 11.70 -12.97
CA LEU A 2 2.71 11.15 -14.32
C LEU A 2 3.40 9.80 -14.58
N ALA A 3 4.67 9.65 -14.19
CA ALA A 3 5.38 8.37 -14.30
C ALA A 3 4.68 7.24 -13.52
N ALA A 4 4.19 7.50 -12.31
CA ALA A 4 3.49 6.50 -11.51
C ALA A 4 2.13 6.12 -12.15
N ILE A 5 1.36 7.10 -12.64
CA ILE A 5 0.09 6.86 -13.33
C ILE A 5 0.33 6.03 -14.60
N GLY A 6 1.30 6.43 -15.42
CA GLY A 6 1.65 5.72 -16.65
C GLY A 6 2.12 4.29 -16.40
N LEU A 7 2.86 4.05 -15.31
CA LEU A 7 3.27 2.69 -14.92
C LEU A 7 2.09 1.86 -14.42
N ILE A 8 1.18 2.42 -13.63
CA ILE A 8 -0.03 1.72 -13.18
C ILE A 8 -0.85 1.30 -14.40
N GLU A 9 -1.06 2.20 -15.36
CA GLU A 9 -1.79 1.88 -16.59
C GLU A 9 -1.08 0.81 -17.42
N SER A 10 0.26 0.89 -17.53
CA SER A 10 1.00 -0.13 -18.29
C SER A 10 0.97 -1.50 -17.64
N LEU A 11 1.07 -1.56 -16.30
CA LEU A 11 0.97 -2.83 -15.56
C LEU A 11 -0.43 -3.43 -15.60
N LEU A 12 -1.48 -2.60 -15.53
CA LEU A 12 -2.86 -3.06 -15.73
C LEU A 12 -3.07 -3.58 -17.16
N THR A 13 -2.56 -2.86 -18.16
CA THR A 13 -2.62 -3.28 -19.57
C THR A 13 -1.86 -4.58 -19.79
N LEU A 14 -0.67 -4.72 -19.20
CA LEU A 14 0.14 -5.94 -19.26
C LEU A 14 -0.64 -7.14 -18.72
N ASN A 15 -1.31 -6.99 -17.58
CA ASN A 15 -2.11 -8.06 -16.99
C ASN A 15 -3.32 -8.43 -17.86
N VAL A 16 -4.04 -7.45 -18.40
CA VAL A 16 -5.19 -7.70 -19.29
C VAL A 16 -4.76 -8.42 -20.57
N VAL A 17 -3.66 -7.97 -21.19
CA VAL A 17 -3.13 -8.62 -22.40
C VAL A 17 -2.62 -10.03 -22.08
N ALA A 18 -1.86 -10.17 -20.98
CA ALA A 18 -1.32 -11.45 -20.52
C ALA A 18 -2.41 -12.51 -20.31
N ASP A 19 -3.54 -12.11 -19.72
CA ASP A 19 -4.72 -12.97 -19.54
C ASP A 19 -5.33 -13.38 -20.89
N MET A 20 -5.53 -12.42 -21.81
CA MET A 20 -6.09 -12.68 -23.14
C MET A 20 -5.20 -13.54 -24.04
N THR A 21 -3.88 -13.51 -23.84
CA THR A 21 -2.91 -14.28 -24.63
C THR A 21 -2.39 -15.52 -23.92
N GLU A 22 -2.85 -15.79 -22.70
CA GLU A 22 -2.40 -16.90 -21.84
C GLU A 22 -0.86 -16.90 -21.65
N THR A 23 -0.28 -15.72 -21.47
CA THR A 23 1.17 -15.53 -21.31
C THR A 23 1.50 -14.87 -19.98
N LYS A 24 2.76 -14.98 -19.51
CA LYS A 24 3.24 -14.20 -18.36
C LYS A 24 3.92 -12.91 -18.84
N GLY A 25 3.44 -11.78 -18.32
CA GLY A 25 4.12 -10.49 -18.43
C GLY A 25 5.22 -10.33 -17.37
N ASP A 26 6.24 -9.52 -17.69
CA ASP A 26 7.29 -9.12 -16.75
C ASP A 26 7.15 -7.63 -16.44
N ALA A 27 6.64 -7.34 -15.23
CA ALA A 27 6.39 -5.98 -14.77
C ALA A 27 7.66 -5.13 -14.73
N SER A 28 8.80 -5.69 -14.32
CA SER A 28 10.07 -4.97 -14.22
C SER A 28 10.59 -4.57 -15.61
N ARG A 29 10.45 -5.48 -16.58
CA ARG A 29 10.80 -5.19 -17.98
C ARG A 29 9.87 -4.15 -18.59
N GLU A 30 8.57 -4.18 -18.29
CA GLU A 30 7.62 -3.19 -18.77
C GLU A 30 7.95 -1.79 -18.22
N CYS A 31 8.22 -1.69 -16.92
CA CYS A 31 8.65 -0.43 -16.30
C CYS A 31 9.91 0.14 -16.95
N LEU A 32 10.92 -0.71 -17.20
CA LEU A 32 12.16 -0.30 -17.85
C LEU A 32 11.91 0.13 -19.30
N ALA A 33 11.12 -0.64 -20.06
CA ALA A 33 10.80 -0.35 -21.45
C ALA A 33 10.06 0.99 -21.59
N GLN A 34 9.05 1.24 -20.76
CA GLN A 34 8.31 2.51 -20.76
C GLN A 34 9.21 3.69 -20.34
N GLY A 35 10.09 3.50 -19.35
CA GLY A 35 11.04 4.52 -18.92
C GLY A 35 12.03 4.90 -20.02
N VAL A 36 12.60 3.91 -20.70
CA VAL A 36 13.51 4.12 -21.85
C VAL A 36 12.76 4.79 -23.00
N ALA A 37 11.56 4.31 -23.35
CA ALA A 37 10.75 4.88 -24.42
C ALA A 37 10.41 6.36 -24.16
N ASN A 38 9.99 6.71 -22.95
CA ASN A 38 9.68 8.10 -22.59
C ASN A 38 10.94 8.98 -22.51
N THR A 39 12.08 8.44 -22.08
CA THR A 39 13.35 9.18 -22.08
C THR A 39 13.77 9.53 -23.51
N VAL A 40 13.75 8.55 -24.42
CA VAL A 40 14.04 8.77 -25.84
C VAL A 40 13.04 9.77 -26.43
N THR A 41 11.75 9.58 -26.17
CA THR A 41 10.68 10.49 -26.66
C THR A 41 10.92 11.94 -26.22
N GLY A 42 11.38 12.15 -24.97
CA GLY A 42 11.72 13.48 -24.46
C GLY A 42 12.86 14.16 -25.22
N PHE A 43 13.89 13.41 -25.66
CA PHE A 43 14.97 13.96 -26.50
C PHE A 43 14.49 14.44 -27.87
N PHE A 44 13.39 13.88 -28.38
CA PHE A 44 12.76 14.30 -29.63
C PHE A 44 11.64 15.33 -29.43
N GLY A 45 11.47 15.88 -28.22
CA GLY A 45 10.42 16.87 -27.91
C GLY A 45 9.00 16.29 -27.88
N GLY A 46 8.85 14.96 -27.81
CA GLY A 46 7.55 14.30 -27.75
C GLY A 46 6.92 14.34 -26.36
N MET A 47 5.60 14.16 -26.31
CA MET A 47 4.86 13.97 -25.06
C MET A 47 5.09 12.57 -24.49
N GLY A 48 5.21 12.46 -23.16
CA GLY A 48 5.32 11.16 -22.51
C GLY A 48 4.07 10.29 -22.72
N GLY A 49 4.29 9.00 -22.96
CA GLY A 49 3.26 8.00 -23.22
C GLY A 49 3.22 6.87 -22.20
N CYS A 50 2.19 6.04 -22.34
CA CYS A 50 2.00 4.80 -21.59
C CYS A 50 1.26 3.79 -22.46
N ALA A 51 1.14 2.54 -22.01
CA ALA A 51 0.27 1.59 -22.68
C ALA A 51 -1.19 1.97 -22.46
N MET A 52 -2.04 1.64 -23.44
CA MET A 52 -3.46 1.95 -23.41
C MET A 52 -4.27 0.66 -23.49
N ILE A 53 -5.03 0.35 -22.43
CA ILE A 53 -5.82 -0.89 -22.32
C ILE A 53 -6.72 -1.08 -23.55
N GLY A 54 -7.47 -0.05 -23.94
CA GLY A 54 -8.42 -0.13 -25.05
C GLY A 54 -7.79 -0.54 -26.39
N GLN A 55 -6.71 0.15 -26.78
CA GLN A 55 -6.00 -0.14 -28.03
C GLN A 55 -5.30 -1.49 -27.99
N SER A 56 -4.70 -1.86 -26.85
CA SER A 56 -4.09 -3.19 -26.68
C SER A 56 -5.12 -4.32 -26.81
N VAL A 57 -6.30 -4.17 -26.19
CA VAL A 57 -7.39 -5.16 -26.28
C VAL A 57 -7.90 -5.28 -27.71
N ILE A 58 -8.13 -4.16 -28.42
CA ILE A 58 -8.57 -4.18 -29.81
C ILE A 58 -7.52 -4.86 -30.70
N ASN A 59 -6.25 -4.53 -30.49
CA ASN A 59 -5.15 -5.11 -31.26
C ASN A 59 -5.05 -6.63 -31.07
N VAL A 60 -5.12 -7.12 -29.83
CA VAL A 60 -5.10 -8.56 -29.53
C VAL A 60 -6.32 -9.27 -30.12
N LYS A 61 -7.53 -8.67 -29.99
CA LYS A 61 -8.75 -9.20 -30.62
C LYS A 61 -8.67 -9.23 -32.15
N SER A 62 -7.90 -8.32 -32.75
CA SER A 62 -7.65 -8.27 -34.19
C SER A 62 -6.55 -9.24 -34.63
N GLY A 63 -6.02 -10.08 -33.74
CA GLY A 63 -4.98 -11.07 -34.03
C GLY A 63 -3.55 -10.61 -33.79
N GLY A 64 -3.34 -9.36 -33.35
CA GLY A 64 -2.02 -8.82 -33.00
C GLY A 64 -1.46 -9.47 -31.75
N ARG A 65 -0.50 -10.40 -31.90
CA ARG A 65 0.13 -11.13 -30.78
C ARG A 65 1.64 -10.95 -30.67
N THR A 66 2.27 -10.31 -31.65
CA THR A 66 3.72 -10.13 -31.70
C THR A 66 4.07 -8.65 -31.61
N ARG A 67 5.33 -8.35 -31.23
CA ARG A 67 5.85 -6.97 -31.17
C ARG A 67 5.79 -6.25 -32.53
N MET A 68 5.74 -7.00 -33.63
CA MET A 68 5.59 -6.45 -34.98
C MET A 68 4.31 -5.65 -35.16
N SER A 69 3.24 -6.00 -34.45
CA SER A 69 1.98 -5.24 -34.51
C SER A 69 2.14 -3.81 -33.96
N GLY A 70 2.85 -3.63 -32.85
CA GLY A 70 3.14 -2.29 -32.30
C GLY A 70 4.06 -1.47 -33.21
N ILE A 71 5.07 -2.11 -33.79
CA ILE A 71 5.97 -1.46 -34.77
C ILE A 71 5.19 -1.04 -36.01
N ALA A 72 4.32 -1.90 -36.54
CA ALA A 72 3.47 -1.59 -37.68
C ALA A 72 2.56 -0.40 -37.37
N ALA A 73 1.90 -0.38 -36.21
CA ALA A 73 1.06 0.74 -35.79
C ALA A 73 1.83 2.08 -35.76
N ALA A 74 3.05 2.08 -35.21
CA ALA A 74 3.89 3.28 -35.19
C ALA A 74 4.32 3.73 -36.60
N LEU A 75 4.69 2.80 -37.49
CA LEU A 75 5.07 3.12 -38.87
C LEU A 75 3.88 3.62 -39.70
N PHE A 76 2.71 3.02 -39.56
CA PHE A 76 1.49 3.49 -40.23
C PHE A 76 1.09 4.88 -39.73
N LEU A 77 1.15 5.12 -38.42
CA LEU A 77 0.88 6.45 -37.86
C LEU A 77 1.86 7.50 -38.41
N LEU A 78 3.16 7.18 -38.44
CA LEU A 78 4.18 8.05 -39.02
C LEU A 78 3.91 8.34 -40.51
N THR A 79 3.53 7.30 -41.27
CA THR A 79 3.20 7.42 -42.69
C THR A 79 1.99 8.34 -42.90
N PHE A 80 0.93 8.19 -42.10
CA PHE A 80 -0.23 9.08 -42.18
C PHE A 80 0.10 10.53 -41.84
N ILE A 81 0.94 10.76 -40.84
CA ILE A 81 1.36 12.12 -40.47
C ILE A 81 2.19 12.75 -41.60
N LEU A 82 3.09 12.00 -42.26
CA LEU A 82 3.98 12.54 -43.29
C LEU A 82 3.32 12.73 -44.66
N PHE A 83 2.39 11.86 -45.04
CA PHE A 83 1.82 11.85 -46.39
C PHE A 83 0.34 12.18 -46.46
N ALA A 84 -0.40 12.05 -45.36
CA ALA A 84 -1.85 12.30 -45.30
C ALA A 84 -2.21 13.51 -44.42
N SER A 85 -1.25 14.39 -44.12
CA SER A 85 -1.46 15.62 -43.33
C SER A 85 -2.61 16.45 -43.88
N ASP A 86 -2.64 16.69 -45.19
CA ASP A 86 -3.64 17.53 -45.87
C ASP A 86 -5.06 16.97 -45.73
N LEU A 87 -5.18 15.65 -45.57
CA LEU A 87 -6.46 14.97 -45.36
C LEU A 87 -6.87 15.00 -43.88
N ILE A 88 -5.91 14.89 -42.97
CA ILE A 88 -6.13 14.98 -41.52
C ILE A 88 -6.63 16.38 -41.14
N GLU A 89 -6.09 17.43 -41.77
CA GLU A 89 -6.52 18.81 -41.52
C GLU A 89 -7.96 19.11 -41.95
N GLN A 90 -8.54 18.28 -42.83
CA GLN A 90 -9.94 18.40 -43.25
C GLN A 90 -10.92 17.75 -42.26
N ILE A 91 -10.44 17.04 -41.23
CA ILE A 91 -11.30 16.36 -40.27
C ILE A 91 -12.06 17.41 -39.44
N PRO A 92 -13.41 17.42 -39.47
CA PRO A 92 -14.18 18.38 -38.70
C PRO A 92 -13.95 18.21 -37.20
N LEU A 93 -13.75 19.32 -36.48
CA LEU A 93 -13.62 19.30 -35.01
C LEU A 93 -14.82 18.61 -34.33
N ALA A 94 -16.02 18.74 -34.90
CA ALA A 94 -17.22 18.06 -34.42
C ALA A 94 -17.07 16.53 -34.39
N ALA A 95 -16.39 15.94 -35.37
CA ALA A 95 -16.13 14.50 -35.40
C ALA A 95 -15.20 14.07 -34.26
N LEU A 96 -14.12 14.84 -34.02
CA LEU A 96 -13.17 14.58 -32.93
C LEU A 96 -13.85 14.68 -31.56
N VAL A 97 -14.71 15.68 -31.37
CA VAL A 97 -15.53 15.82 -30.15
C VAL A 97 -16.46 14.62 -29.98
N GLY A 98 -17.11 14.16 -31.05
CA GLY A 98 -17.95 12.96 -31.02
C GLY A 98 -17.18 11.70 -30.59
N VAL A 99 -15.96 11.51 -31.09
CA VAL A 99 -15.08 10.40 -30.67
C VAL A 99 -14.72 10.54 -29.18
N MET A 100 -14.41 11.75 -28.70
CA MET A 100 -14.11 11.98 -27.28
C MET A 100 -15.31 11.68 -26.36
N PHE A 101 -16.54 11.98 -26.77
CA PHE A 101 -17.73 11.58 -26.01
C PHE A 101 -17.85 10.06 -25.88
N MET A 102 -17.63 9.32 -26.97
CA MET A 102 -17.62 7.85 -26.94
C MET A 102 -16.54 7.31 -26.01
N VAL A 103 -15.34 7.90 -26.02
CA VAL A 103 -14.25 7.53 -25.11
C VAL A 103 -14.66 7.77 -23.65
N VAL A 104 -15.22 8.94 -23.32
CA VAL A 104 -15.67 9.25 -21.94
C VAL A 104 -16.72 8.24 -21.45
N ILE A 105 -17.71 7.93 -22.29
CA ILE A 105 -18.75 6.94 -21.96
C ILE A 105 -18.16 5.54 -21.76
N GLY A 106 -17.18 5.16 -22.59
CA GLY A 106 -16.49 3.88 -22.52
C GLY A 106 -15.54 3.74 -21.33
N THR A 107 -14.88 4.84 -20.93
CA THR A 107 -13.95 4.87 -19.79
C THR A 107 -14.69 4.99 -18.46
N PHE A 108 -15.90 5.56 -18.44
CA PHE A 108 -16.66 5.70 -17.20
C PHE A 108 -17.03 4.33 -16.62
N ALA A 109 -16.61 4.06 -15.39
CA ALA A 109 -16.91 2.81 -14.71
C ALA A 109 -18.33 2.81 -14.15
N TRP A 110 -19.36 2.62 -14.98
CA TRP A 110 -20.78 2.70 -14.60
C TRP A 110 -21.17 1.88 -13.37
N LYS A 111 -20.54 0.71 -13.19
CA LYS A 111 -20.78 -0.16 -12.01
C LYS A 111 -20.35 0.48 -10.69
N SER A 112 -19.45 1.47 -10.70
CA SER A 112 -18.99 2.18 -9.51
C SER A 112 -20.14 2.82 -8.74
N LEU A 113 -21.16 3.36 -9.42
CA LEU A 113 -22.33 3.99 -8.79
C LEU A 113 -23.13 2.99 -7.93
N THR A 114 -23.27 1.75 -8.40
CA THR A 114 -23.96 0.70 -7.66
C THR A 114 -23.09 0.11 -6.56
N ILE A 115 -21.80 -0.07 -6.83
CA ILE A 115 -20.82 -0.63 -5.87
C ILE A 115 -20.61 0.32 -4.69
N MET A 116 -20.69 1.64 -4.90
CA MET A 116 -20.52 2.65 -3.85
C MET A 116 -21.47 2.45 -2.66
N ARG A 117 -22.66 1.87 -2.88
CA ARG A 117 -23.62 1.55 -1.81
C ARG A 117 -23.29 0.28 -1.01
N ARG A 118 -22.34 -0.53 -1.48
CA ARG A 118 -21.97 -1.83 -0.89
C ARG A 118 -20.59 -1.85 -0.22
N ILE A 119 -19.76 -0.84 -0.47
CA ILE A 119 -18.42 -0.74 0.10
C ILE A 119 -18.43 0.03 1.44
N PRO A 120 -17.38 -0.11 2.28
CA PRO A 120 -17.24 0.69 3.49
C PRO A 120 -17.38 2.18 3.21
N THR A 121 -18.03 2.90 4.13
CA THR A 121 -18.30 4.35 3.98
C THR A 121 -17.03 5.17 3.79
N LYS A 122 -15.92 4.76 4.41
CA LYS A 122 -14.61 5.40 4.25
C LYS A 122 -14.11 5.33 2.80
N ASP A 123 -14.28 4.20 2.14
CA ASP A 123 -13.83 3.98 0.76
C ASP A 123 -14.73 4.73 -0.22
N ALA A 124 -16.05 4.73 0.02
CA ALA A 124 -16.99 5.52 -0.78
C ALA A 124 -16.71 7.02 -0.69
N LEU A 125 -16.45 7.54 0.52
CA LEU A 125 -16.10 8.94 0.74
C LEU A 125 -14.79 9.30 0.03
N LEU A 126 -13.79 8.42 0.07
CA LEU A 126 -12.51 8.63 -0.62
C LEU A 126 -12.70 8.72 -2.14
N ILE A 127 -13.52 7.85 -2.74
CA ILE A 127 -13.86 7.92 -4.17
C ILE A 127 -14.50 9.27 -4.52
N VAL A 128 -15.56 9.67 -3.80
CA VAL A 128 -16.27 10.93 -4.05
C VAL A 128 -15.34 12.13 -3.89
N LEU A 129 -14.50 12.13 -2.86
CA LEU A 129 -13.54 13.19 -2.60
C LEU A 129 -12.51 13.31 -3.73
N VAL A 130 -11.85 12.22 -4.12
CA VAL A 130 -10.85 12.25 -5.20
C VAL A 130 -11.49 12.67 -6.52
N THR A 131 -12.71 12.20 -6.82
CA THR A 131 -13.45 12.64 -8.01
C THR A 131 -13.76 14.14 -7.97
N ALA A 132 -14.25 14.67 -6.85
CA ALA A 132 -14.55 16.09 -6.71
C ALA A 132 -13.29 16.95 -6.87
N VAL A 133 -12.19 16.57 -6.22
CA VAL A 133 -10.89 17.25 -6.34
C VAL A 133 -10.38 17.21 -7.78
N THR A 134 -10.54 16.08 -8.49
CA THR A 134 -10.14 15.94 -9.90
C THR A 134 -10.87 16.94 -10.79
N VAL A 135 -12.16 17.19 -10.53
CA VAL A 135 -12.99 18.14 -11.32
C VAL A 135 -12.66 19.59 -10.99
N MET A 136 -12.37 19.90 -9.72
CA MET A 136 -12.12 21.28 -9.27
C MET A 136 -10.68 21.77 -9.48
N THR A 137 -9.72 20.85 -9.58
CA THR A 137 -8.30 21.16 -9.69
C THR A 137 -7.69 20.41 -10.87
N ASP A 138 -6.73 19.52 -10.61
CA ASP A 138 -6.01 18.74 -11.59
C ASP A 138 -5.93 17.28 -11.15
N LEU A 139 -5.87 16.38 -12.13
CA LEU A 139 -5.70 14.95 -11.91
C LEU A 139 -4.48 14.66 -11.01
N ALA A 140 -3.37 15.36 -11.21
CA ALA A 140 -2.14 15.12 -10.44
C ALA A 140 -2.32 15.40 -8.94
N ILE A 141 -3.01 16.49 -8.59
CA ILE A 141 -3.29 16.87 -7.20
C ILE A 141 -4.27 15.86 -6.58
N ALA A 142 -5.31 15.49 -7.32
CA ALA A 142 -6.29 14.52 -6.86
C ALA A 142 -5.67 13.13 -6.57
N VAL A 143 -4.77 12.64 -7.44
CA VAL A 143 -4.04 11.40 -7.21
C VAL A 143 -3.17 11.48 -5.96
N LEU A 144 -2.44 12.59 -5.75
CA LEU A 144 -1.61 12.76 -4.57
C LEU A 144 -2.43 12.71 -3.28
N ILE A 145 -3.54 13.46 -3.24
CA ILE A 145 -4.45 13.47 -2.09
C ILE A 145 -5.05 12.08 -1.85
N GLY A 146 -5.49 11.40 -2.91
CA GLY A 146 -6.03 10.05 -2.83
C GLY A 146 -5.05 9.04 -2.26
N VAL A 147 -3.78 9.08 -2.69
CA VAL A 147 -2.71 8.21 -2.17
C VAL A 147 -2.43 8.50 -0.69
N VAL A 148 -2.31 9.77 -0.31
CA VAL A 148 -2.05 10.16 1.09
C VAL A 148 -3.20 9.72 2.00
N LEU A 149 -4.45 10.01 1.63
CA LEU A 149 -5.62 9.62 2.42
C LEU A 149 -5.79 8.11 2.50
N SER A 150 -5.54 7.39 1.40
CA SER A 150 -5.57 5.93 1.39
C SER A 150 -4.53 5.34 2.34
N ALA A 151 -3.29 5.86 2.32
CA ALA A 151 -2.24 5.45 3.24
C ALA A 151 -2.61 5.75 4.71
N LEU A 152 -3.21 6.91 4.99
CA LEU A 152 -3.68 7.26 6.33
C LEU A 152 -4.82 6.35 6.82
N PHE A 153 -5.82 6.08 5.99
CA PHE A 153 -6.90 5.16 6.34
C PHE A 153 -6.41 3.74 6.54
N TYR A 154 -5.45 3.29 5.72
CA TYR A 154 -4.81 2.00 5.90
C TYR A 154 -4.05 1.94 7.23
N ALA A 155 -3.23 2.94 7.53
CA ALA A 155 -2.48 3.04 8.79
C ALA A 155 -3.44 3.06 10.00
N TRP A 156 -4.53 3.82 9.92
CA TRP A 156 -5.54 3.88 10.97
C TRP A 156 -6.24 2.54 11.17
N ASN A 157 -6.66 1.88 10.09
CA ASN A 157 -7.30 0.58 10.16
C ASN A 157 -6.35 -0.49 10.72
N ALA A 158 -5.06 -0.44 10.36
CA ALA A 158 -4.02 -1.31 10.91
C ALA A 158 -3.81 -1.05 12.41
N ALA A 159 -3.80 0.21 12.83
CA ALA A 159 -3.70 0.60 14.23
C ALA A 159 -4.86 0.09 15.09
N THR A 160 -6.10 0.20 14.59
CA THR A 160 -7.31 -0.27 15.29
C THR A 160 -7.43 -1.79 15.42
N ARG A 161 -6.62 -2.56 14.67
CA ARG A 161 -6.60 -4.03 14.77
C ARG A 161 -5.72 -4.56 15.91
N MET A 162 -5.06 -3.68 16.67
CA MET A 162 -4.30 -4.07 17.84
C MET A 162 -5.23 -4.60 18.93
N GLY A 163 -5.13 -5.89 19.21
CA GLY A 163 -5.92 -6.62 20.20
C GLY A 163 -5.06 -7.61 20.99
N ALA A 164 -5.60 -8.17 22.06
CA ALA A 164 -4.93 -9.14 22.91
C ALA A 164 -5.96 -10.16 23.36
N ALA A 165 -5.72 -11.42 23.04
CA ALA A 165 -6.45 -12.52 23.66
C ALA A 165 -5.86 -12.76 25.06
N VAL A 166 -6.73 -12.97 26.03
CA VAL A 166 -6.34 -13.11 27.44
C VAL A 166 -6.65 -14.52 27.91
N GLU A 167 -5.62 -15.22 28.36
CA GLU A 167 -5.73 -16.55 28.94
C GLU A 167 -5.05 -16.57 30.32
N ILE A 168 -5.48 -17.48 31.19
CA ILE A 168 -4.85 -17.73 32.49
C ILE A 168 -4.32 -19.15 32.44
N ASP A 169 -3.03 -19.30 32.69
CA ASP A 169 -2.36 -20.61 32.72
C ASP A 169 -2.70 -21.38 34.01
N ALA A 170 -2.42 -22.69 34.01
CA ALA A 170 -2.58 -23.58 35.17
C ALA A 170 -1.81 -23.10 36.42
N GLU A 171 -0.76 -22.29 36.22
CA GLU A 171 0.08 -21.69 37.25
C GLU A 171 -0.51 -20.38 37.83
N GLY A 172 -1.63 -19.89 37.27
CA GLY A 172 -2.27 -18.62 37.67
C GLY A 172 -1.68 -17.39 36.98
N ASP A 173 -0.71 -17.57 36.09
CA ASP A 173 -0.10 -16.52 35.28
C ASP A 173 -1.07 -16.05 34.18
N LYS A 174 -1.09 -14.74 33.92
CA LYS A 174 -1.94 -14.16 32.88
C LYS A 174 -1.15 -13.95 31.59
N ILE A 175 -1.63 -14.56 30.51
CA ILE A 175 -1.01 -14.51 29.18
C ILE A 175 -1.82 -13.58 28.29
N TYR A 176 -1.17 -12.55 27.75
CA TYR A 176 -1.72 -11.64 26.75
C TYR A 176 -1.12 -11.98 25.38
N THR A 177 -1.91 -12.64 24.53
CA THR A 177 -1.51 -12.98 23.16
C THR A 177 -1.90 -11.85 22.21
N LEU A 178 -0.90 -11.05 21.81
CA LEU A 178 -1.11 -9.86 21.00
C LEU A 178 -1.47 -10.21 19.55
N GLN A 179 -2.35 -9.41 18.97
CA GLN A 179 -2.78 -9.48 17.58
C GLN A 179 -2.58 -8.12 16.91
N GLY A 180 -1.91 -8.11 15.75
CA GLY A 180 -1.72 -6.90 14.95
C GLY A 180 -0.40 -6.17 15.24
N PRO A 181 -0.02 -5.19 14.42
CA PRO A 181 1.28 -4.51 14.50
C PRO A 181 1.34 -3.48 15.63
N LEU A 182 2.41 -3.49 16.43
CA LEU A 182 2.70 -2.49 17.46
C LEU A 182 3.59 -1.38 16.89
N PHE A 183 3.03 -0.19 16.78
CA PHE A 183 3.69 1.01 16.29
C PHE A 183 3.05 2.25 16.93
N PHE A 184 3.50 3.45 16.58
CA PHE A 184 2.96 4.71 17.12
C PHE A 184 1.43 4.78 17.11
N GLY A 185 0.79 4.37 15.99
CA GLY A 185 -0.66 4.41 15.85
C GLY A 185 -1.41 3.43 16.75
N SER A 186 -0.80 2.31 17.16
CA SER A 186 -1.42 1.27 17.99
C SER A 186 -0.94 1.26 19.44
N ALA A 187 0.05 2.08 19.81
CA ALA A 187 0.64 2.12 21.14
C ALA A 187 -0.39 2.39 22.26
N ALA A 188 -1.31 3.33 22.03
CA ALA A 188 -2.36 3.65 23.00
C ALA A 188 -3.32 2.46 23.18
N SER A 189 -3.78 1.86 22.07
CA SER A 189 -4.64 0.66 22.10
C SER A 189 -3.96 -0.50 22.79
N PHE A 190 -2.66 -0.71 22.55
CA PHE A 190 -1.84 -1.71 23.23
C PHE A 190 -1.83 -1.51 24.74
N LEU A 191 -1.48 -0.30 25.22
CA LEU A 191 -1.41 -0.01 26.65
C LEU A 191 -2.77 -0.16 27.36
N ALA A 192 -3.87 0.14 26.66
CA ALA A 192 -5.22 0.04 27.21
C ALA A 192 -5.69 -1.40 27.47
N GLN A 193 -5.02 -2.41 26.90
CA GLN A 193 -5.42 -3.81 27.07
C GLN A 193 -5.00 -4.39 28.42
N PHE A 194 -3.97 -3.80 29.03
CA PHE A 194 -3.36 -4.29 30.25
C PHE A 194 -3.97 -3.60 31.46
N LYS A 195 -4.10 -4.33 32.58
CA LYS A 195 -4.65 -3.79 33.83
C LYS A 195 -3.64 -4.02 34.96
N PRO A 196 -2.59 -3.18 35.07
CA PRO A 196 -1.48 -3.42 36.00
C PRO A 196 -1.91 -3.62 37.46
N HIS A 197 -2.96 -2.94 37.92
CA HIS A 197 -3.46 -3.10 39.29
C HIS A 197 -4.23 -4.42 39.51
N ALA A 198 -4.98 -4.90 38.52
CA ALA A 198 -5.85 -6.08 38.65
C ALA A 198 -5.21 -7.39 38.20
N ASP A 199 -4.09 -7.32 37.47
CA ASP A 199 -3.40 -8.50 36.95
C ASP A 199 -2.58 -9.23 38.03
N PRO A 200 -2.26 -10.53 37.87
CA PRO A 200 -1.45 -11.29 38.82
C PRO A 200 0.01 -10.80 38.86
N ASP A 201 0.79 -11.35 39.80
CA ASP A 201 2.19 -10.97 40.03
C ASP A 201 3.10 -11.25 38.83
N ARG A 202 2.72 -12.19 37.96
CA ARG A 202 3.43 -12.53 36.73
C ARG A 202 2.50 -12.45 35.53
N VAL A 203 2.93 -11.68 34.53
CA VAL A 203 2.23 -11.46 33.27
C VAL A 203 3.16 -11.79 32.11
N VAL A 204 2.66 -12.59 31.17
CA VAL A 204 3.37 -12.94 29.93
C VAL A 204 2.72 -12.20 28.76
N ILE A 205 3.52 -11.52 27.96
CA ILE A 205 3.09 -10.84 26.74
C ILE A 205 3.65 -11.63 25.56
N ASP A 206 2.77 -12.26 24.81
CA ASP A 206 3.11 -13.12 23.67
C ASP A 206 2.95 -12.34 22.34
N PHE A 207 4.05 -12.24 21.60
CA PHE A 207 4.13 -11.56 20.30
C PHE A 207 3.98 -12.50 19.10
N VAL A 208 3.54 -13.75 19.29
CA VAL A 208 3.42 -14.73 18.18
C VAL A 208 2.64 -14.22 16.96
N ASN A 209 1.60 -13.41 17.17
CA ASN A 209 0.77 -12.80 16.11
C ASN A 209 0.93 -11.27 16.01
N SER A 210 2.04 -10.74 16.55
CA SER A 210 2.31 -9.30 16.60
C SER A 210 3.76 -9.00 16.23
N ARG A 211 4.01 -7.77 15.77
CA ARG A 211 5.36 -7.30 15.45
C ARG A 211 5.51 -5.86 15.90
N VAL A 212 6.66 -5.53 16.48
CA VAL A 212 7.03 -4.15 16.77
C VAL A 212 7.68 -3.55 15.53
N VAL A 213 7.12 -2.43 15.07
CA VAL A 213 7.47 -1.85 13.77
C VAL A 213 8.37 -0.62 13.92
N ASP A 214 8.16 0.19 14.95
CA ASP A 214 8.86 1.46 15.15
C ASP A 214 9.36 1.65 16.59
N HIS A 215 10.11 2.73 16.80
CA HIS A 215 10.64 3.09 18.11
C HIS A 215 9.54 3.38 19.14
N SER A 216 8.43 3.98 18.72
CA SER A 216 7.27 4.26 19.57
C SER A 216 6.66 2.98 20.14
N GLY A 217 6.63 1.90 19.38
CA GLY A 217 6.23 0.58 19.85
C GLY A 217 7.14 0.03 20.96
N LEU A 218 8.45 0.25 20.86
CA LEU A 218 9.41 -0.13 21.91
C LEU A 218 9.19 0.69 23.19
N GLN A 219 9.00 2.01 23.04
CA GLN A 219 8.68 2.88 24.17
C GLN A 219 7.37 2.48 24.85
N ALA A 220 6.37 2.01 24.09
CA ALA A 220 5.12 1.51 24.67
C ALA A 220 5.36 0.26 25.54
N ILE A 221 6.24 -0.65 25.11
CA ILE A 221 6.63 -1.84 25.89
C ILE A 221 7.37 -1.43 27.17
N ASP A 222 8.33 -0.51 27.08
CA ASP A 222 9.10 -0.03 28.23
C ASP A 222 8.19 0.67 29.26
N ASN A 223 7.31 1.57 28.80
CA ASN A 223 6.31 2.21 29.65
C ASN A 223 5.40 1.19 30.35
N LEU A 224 4.99 0.13 29.64
CA LEU A 224 4.21 -0.94 30.24
C LEU A 224 5.02 -1.69 31.32
N ALA A 225 6.26 -2.05 31.02
CA ALA A 225 7.15 -2.74 31.95
C ALA A 225 7.37 -1.94 33.23
N GLN A 226 7.62 -0.63 33.10
CA GLN A 226 7.77 0.30 34.22
C GLN A 226 6.51 0.34 35.10
N ARG A 227 5.30 0.37 34.50
CA ARG A 227 4.03 0.36 35.25
C ARG A 227 3.83 -0.90 36.08
N TYR A 228 4.19 -2.08 35.55
CA TYR A 228 4.12 -3.32 36.33
C TYR A 228 5.21 -3.39 37.40
N SER A 229 6.43 -2.94 37.08
CA SER A 229 7.54 -2.94 38.04
C SER A 229 7.34 -2.00 39.21
N ALA A 230 6.73 -0.84 38.99
CA ALA A 230 6.32 0.08 40.06
C ALA A 230 5.32 -0.57 41.04
N LEU A 231 4.59 -1.59 40.61
CA LEU A 231 3.68 -2.39 41.43
C LEU A 231 4.32 -3.68 41.95
N GLY A 232 5.62 -3.90 41.74
CA GLY A 232 6.35 -5.10 42.14
C GLY A 232 6.04 -6.36 41.30
N LYS A 233 5.32 -6.20 40.18
CA LYS A 233 4.90 -7.30 39.29
C LYS A 233 5.93 -7.54 38.20
N ARG A 234 6.02 -8.78 37.71
CA ARG A 234 6.98 -9.20 36.68
C ARG A 234 6.31 -9.34 35.32
N VAL A 235 6.89 -8.70 34.31
CA VAL A 235 6.49 -8.83 32.90
C VAL A 235 7.51 -9.68 32.16
N GLN A 236 7.03 -10.65 31.39
CA GLN A 236 7.83 -11.50 30.51
C GLN A 236 7.36 -11.33 29.06
N LEU A 237 8.31 -11.26 28.13
CA LEU A 237 8.01 -11.20 26.69
C LEU A 237 8.30 -12.56 26.05
N ARG A 238 7.38 -13.05 25.22
CA ARG A 238 7.49 -14.32 24.48
C ARG A 238 7.35 -14.08 22.97
N ASN A 239 8.01 -14.90 22.15
CA ASN A 239 7.87 -14.92 20.68
C ASN A 239 8.19 -13.59 19.96
N LEU A 240 9.15 -12.82 20.46
CA LEU A 240 9.64 -11.63 19.76
C LEU A 240 10.26 -11.99 18.40
N SER A 241 9.97 -11.21 17.36
CA SER A 241 10.64 -11.34 16.05
C SER A 241 12.14 -11.00 16.15
N GLN A 242 12.97 -11.50 15.24
CA GLN A 242 14.40 -11.17 15.23
C GLN A 242 14.66 -9.67 15.12
N ASP A 243 13.90 -8.96 14.27
CA ASP A 243 13.99 -7.50 14.13
C ASP A 243 13.66 -6.79 15.45
N CYS A 244 12.64 -7.28 16.17
CA CYS A 244 12.27 -6.74 17.46
C CYS A 244 13.33 -7.00 18.54
N LYS A 245 13.99 -8.17 18.52
CA LYS A 245 15.13 -8.45 19.41
C LYS A 245 16.28 -7.50 19.13
N ALA A 246 16.61 -7.26 17.86
CA ALA A 246 17.66 -6.31 17.47
C ALA A 246 17.34 -4.89 17.94
N LEU A 247 16.07 -4.46 17.82
CA LEU A 247 15.60 -3.16 18.28
C LEU A 247 15.62 -3.02 19.81
N LEU A 248 15.13 -4.02 20.56
CA LEU A 248 15.15 -4.03 22.02
C LEU A 248 16.59 -4.11 22.59
N ALA A 249 17.48 -4.83 21.91
CA ALA A 249 18.89 -4.93 22.29
C ALA A 249 19.60 -3.58 22.11
N ARG A 250 19.34 -2.88 21.00
CA ARG A 250 19.84 -1.51 20.78
C ARG A 250 19.30 -0.51 21.79
N ALA A 251 18.08 -0.70 22.28
CA ALA A 251 17.46 0.13 23.30
C ALA A 251 17.88 -0.23 24.75
N GLY A 252 18.71 -1.27 24.94
CA GLY A 252 19.16 -1.71 26.27
C GLY A 252 18.10 -2.39 27.13
N LEU A 253 16.94 -2.72 26.56
CA LEU A 253 15.75 -3.22 27.28
C LEU A 253 15.71 -4.75 27.41
N LEU A 254 16.56 -5.48 26.69
CA LEU A 254 16.62 -6.95 26.74
C LEU A 254 17.47 -7.44 27.92
N GLY A 255 16.86 -8.19 28.83
CA GLY A 255 17.53 -8.99 29.86
C GLY A 255 17.84 -10.42 29.40
N GLU A 256 18.48 -11.20 30.27
CA GLU A 256 18.90 -12.58 29.97
C GLU A 256 17.72 -13.49 29.59
N ALA A 257 17.90 -14.26 28.51
CA ALA A 257 16.95 -15.29 28.07
C ALA A 257 17.08 -16.53 28.95
N ARG A 258 15.94 -17.07 29.42
CA ARG A 258 15.90 -18.36 30.11
C ARG A 258 15.33 -19.41 29.16
N ASP A 259 16.21 -20.31 28.70
CA ASP A 259 15.93 -21.54 27.97
C ASP A 259 15.29 -21.47 26.57
N ALA A 260 15.38 -22.63 25.89
CA ALA A 260 15.13 -22.90 24.47
C ALA A 260 13.72 -22.56 23.92
N THR A 261 12.84 -21.97 24.73
CA THR A 261 11.45 -21.60 24.41
C THR A 261 11.23 -20.11 24.12
N ALA A 262 12.30 -19.32 23.94
CA ALA A 262 12.24 -17.92 23.52
C ALA A 262 11.46 -16.99 24.48
N GLU A 263 11.69 -17.16 25.78
CA GLU A 263 11.23 -16.24 26.83
C GLU A 263 12.32 -15.23 27.22
N TYR A 264 11.94 -13.96 27.31
CA TYR A 264 12.85 -12.85 27.59
C TYR A 264 12.38 -12.03 28.79
N LYS A 265 13.30 -11.75 29.72
CA LYS A 265 13.07 -10.75 30.78
C LYS A 265 13.38 -9.34 30.25
N LEU A 266 12.62 -8.35 30.68
CA LEU A 266 12.89 -6.94 30.40
C LEU A 266 13.81 -6.34 31.48
N ASN A 267 14.88 -5.68 31.06
CA ASN A 267 15.69 -4.82 31.93
C ASN A 267 15.08 -3.42 31.92
N ILE A 268 14.51 -3.03 33.05
CA ILE A 268 13.75 -1.78 33.18
C ILE A 268 14.70 -0.65 33.57
N GLY A 269 14.68 0.47 32.85
CA GLY A 269 15.46 1.68 33.17
C GLY A 269 16.63 2.03 32.25
N ALA A 270 16.76 1.39 31.08
CA ALA A 270 17.84 1.71 30.12
C ALA A 270 17.51 2.86 29.14
N VAL A 271 16.24 3.20 28.96
CA VAL A 271 15.82 4.33 28.10
C VAL A 271 15.83 5.62 28.92
N GLY A 272 17.04 6.04 29.28
CA GLY A 272 17.28 7.39 29.78
C GLY A 272 17.00 8.41 28.67
N THR A 273 16.34 9.50 29.05
CA THR A 273 16.08 10.71 28.26
C THR A 273 17.37 11.24 27.60
N GLY A 274 17.67 10.78 26.39
CA GLY A 274 18.64 11.38 25.51
C GLY A 274 17.90 12.26 24.51
N HIS A 275 18.21 13.55 24.53
CA HIS A 275 17.72 14.60 23.64
C HIS A 275 17.66 14.20 22.16
#